data_AF-A0AAP0L4H7-F1
#
_entry.id   AF-A0AAP0L4H7-F1
#
_cell.length_a   1.000
_cell.length_b   1.000
_cell.length_c   1.000
_cell.angle_alpha   90.00
_cell.angle_beta   90.00
_cell.angle_gamma   90.00
#
_symmetry.space_group_name_H-M   'P 1'
#
loop_
_entity.id
_entity.type
_entity.pdbx_description
1 polymer ?
#
loop_
_entity_poly.entity_id
_entity_poly.type
_entity_poly.pdbx_seq_one_letter_code
_entity_poly.pdbx_strand_id
1 'polypeptide(L)'
;MPQSTVVAIAMLLMIAAIAESKSTIEPCANSDSCNALVGYTLYADLKVSEVAALFQIDPIALLTANSIDISYADVENHILPSQLFVKIPIICSCVDGIRKSVSTRYKTRPSDTLGSIADTVYGGLVSGEQIREANGNLVTDPSVLDVGMSLVVPLPCTCFNSSDNFLPAVYLSYVVREMDSLAGIASRYYTTVTDLMNVNAMGSVAVKAGDIISVPLPACASNFPRYASDFALLVPNGSYAITASHCVQCSCGPGNLNLYCTPASLAVSCSSMQCKNSNLMLGNVTAQPSSAGCNVTTCSYGGFVNGTIATTLSNFLQPRCPGEHQFPPLIAPPTTVTRDSMFAPAPAPSLSDGAGSKTPKSSFMPSSGSLPGISPANGPIGSTSDATSLVNPLSSFPTLAFLLLLLKLALLTAS
;
A
#
# COMPACT_ATOMS: atom_id res chain seq x y z
N MET A 1 13.15 20.17 -45.98
CA MET A 1 14.01 19.69 -44.87
C MET A 1 14.59 18.35 -45.28
N PRO A 2 15.91 18.14 -45.20
CA PRO A 2 16.51 16.86 -45.60
C PRO A 2 16.06 15.74 -44.64
N GLN A 3 15.79 14.56 -45.18
CA GLN A 3 15.28 13.38 -44.48
C GLN A 3 16.10 13.04 -43.22
N SER A 4 17.42 13.32 -43.24
CA SER A 4 18.32 13.14 -42.11
C SER A 4 18.06 14.07 -40.91
N THR A 5 17.54 15.28 -41.14
CA THR A 5 17.18 16.21 -40.04
C THR A 5 15.92 15.78 -39.29
N VAL A 6 14.98 15.14 -39.99
CA VAL A 6 13.75 14.60 -39.37
C VAL A 6 14.06 13.37 -38.53
N VAL A 7 14.97 12.50 -38.99
CA VAL A 7 15.42 11.32 -38.22
C VAL A 7 16.25 11.73 -37.01
N ALA A 8 17.10 12.76 -37.12
CA ALA A 8 17.86 13.28 -36.00
C ALA A 8 16.96 13.94 -34.95
N ILE A 9 15.94 14.70 -35.36
CA ILE A 9 14.95 15.30 -34.44
C ILE A 9 14.07 14.20 -33.81
N ALA A 10 13.70 13.16 -34.57
CA ALA A 10 12.98 11.99 -34.04
C ALA A 10 13.81 11.16 -33.06
N MET A 11 15.12 10.97 -33.30
CA MET A 11 16.03 10.35 -32.32
C MET A 11 16.25 11.24 -31.10
N LEU A 12 16.33 12.57 -31.28
CA LEU A 12 16.48 13.54 -30.18
C LEU A 12 15.18 13.66 -29.35
N LEU A 13 14.01 13.41 -29.95
CA LEU A 13 12.71 13.26 -29.29
C LEU A 13 12.52 11.86 -28.66
N MET A 14 13.23 10.84 -29.15
CA MET A 14 13.28 9.49 -28.55
C MET A 14 14.33 9.37 -27.42
N ILE A 15 15.22 10.35 -27.27
CA ILE A 15 15.74 10.77 -25.95
C ILE A 15 14.62 11.57 -25.26
N ALA A 16 13.42 11.01 -25.24
CA ALA A 16 12.37 11.42 -24.33
C ALA A 16 12.98 11.26 -22.95
N ALA A 17 12.91 12.34 -22.17
CA ALA A 17 13.42 12.44 -20.81
C ALA A 17 13.40 11.07 -20.12
N ILE A 18 14.58 10.57 -19.75
CA ILE A 18 14.69 9.57 -18.70
C ILE A 18 14.15 10.29 -17.46
N ALA A 19 12.84 10.22 -17.28
CA ALA A 19 12.17 10.80 -16.15
C ALA A 19 12.51 9.87 -14.99
N GLU A 20 13.41 10.32 -14.13
CA GLU A 20 13.73 9.61 -12.90
C GLU A 20 12.43 9.48 -12.11
N SER A 21 12.03 8.22 -11.87
CA SER A 21 10.87 7.89 -11.04
C SER A 21 11.16 8.34 -9.61
N LYS A 22 10.27 9.14 -9.04
CA LYS A 22 10.42 9.61 -7.66
C LYS A 22 9.93 8.56 -6.71
N SER A 23 10.60 8.41 -5.58
CA SER A 23 10.14 7.54 -4.50
C SER A 23 10.12 8.29 -3.18
N THR A 24 9.08 8.04 -2.38
CA THR A 24 8.98 8.58 -1.02
C THR A 24 9.84 7.78 -0.07
N ILE A 25 10.73 8.49 0.63
CA ILE A 25 11.69 7.94 1.57
C ILE A 25 11.35 8.46 2.97
N GLU A 26 11.15 7.53 3.90
CA GLU A 26 11.11 7.84 5.33
C GLU A 26 12.48 7.57 5.96
N PRO A 27 13.19 8.61 6.44
CA PRO A 27 14.40 8.42 7.22
C PRO A 27 14.07 7.84 8.59
N CYS A 28 14.95 6.98 9.11
CA CYS A 28 14.78 6.35 10.41
C CYS A 28 16.12 6.21 11.13
N ALA A 29 16.07 6.16 12.46
CA ALA A 29 17.26 6.02 13.31
C ALA A 29 17.17 4.81 14.28
N ASN A 30 15.96 4.30 14.52
CA ASN A 30 15.71 3.25 15.49
C ASN A 30 15.65 1.89 14.79
N SER A 31 15.92 0.80 15.50
CA SER A 31 15.80 -0.57 14.97
C SER A 31 14.36 -1.10 15.00
N ASP A 32 13.36 -0.22 14.94
CA ASP A 32 11.95 -0.57 15.01
C ASP A 32 11.43 -1.06 13.65
N SER A 33 10.31 -1.78 13.70
CA SER A 33 9.59 -2.25 12.52
C SER A 33 8.11 -1.92 12.62
N CYS A 34 7.45 -1.84 11.47
CA CYS A 34 6.02 -1.60 11.38
C CYS A 34 5.40 -2.45 10.28
N ASN A 35 4.08 -2.58 10.32
CA ASN A 35 3.31 -3.14 9.22
C ASN A 35 3.11 -2.07 8.15
N ALA A 36 3.40 -2.41 6.90
CA ALA A 36 3.17 -1.57 5.74
C ALA A 36 2.58 -2.40 4.61
N LEU A 37 2.16 -1.73 3.55
CA LEU A 37 1.66 -2.36 2.33
C LEU A 37 2.47 -1.93 1.13
N VAL A 38 2.58 -2.82 0.17
CA VAL A 38 3.11 -2.52 -1.16
C VAL A 38 2.06 -2.84 -2.20
N GLY A 39 1.83 -1.91 -3.13
CA GLY A 39 0.94 -2.09 -4.25
C GLY A 39 1.65 -2.82 -5.37
N TYR A 40 1.23 -4.06 -5.66
CA TYR A 40 1.85 -4.90 -6.67
C TYR A 40 0.87 -5.19 -7.81
N THR A 41 1.40 -5.18 -9.03
CA THR A 41 0.65 -5.51 -10.25
C THR A 41 1.22 -6.79 -10.82
N LEU A 42 0.39 -7.82 -11.00
CA LEU A 42 0.86 -9.11 -11.48
C LEU A 42 1.41 -9.00 -12.91
N TYR A 43 2.63 -9.49 -13.14
CA TYR A 43 3.26 -9.53 -14.46
C TYR A 43 2.76 -10.67 -15.36
N ALA A 44 2.18 -11.72 -14.75
CA ALA A 44 1.64 -12.89 -15.41
C ALA A 44 0.47 -13.45 -14.60
N ASP A 45 -0.23 -14.42 -15.16
CA ASP A 45 -1.20 -15.21 -14.41
C ASP A 45 -0.43 -16.08 -13.40
N LEU A 46 -0.70 -15.88 -12.11
CA LEU A 46 0.06 -16.51 -11.02
C LEU A 46 -0.90 -17.07 -9.97
N LYS A 47 -0.55 -18.20 -9.36
CA LYS A 47 -1.29 -18.70 -8.20
C LYS A 47 -1.13 -17.76 -7.00
N VAL A 48 -2.12 -17.73 -6.12
CA VAL A 48 -2.03 -16.99 -4.84
C VAL A 48 -0.76 -17.40 -4.07
N SER A 49 -0.47 -18.70 -3.98
CA SER A 49 0.73 -19.23 -3.36
C SER A 49 2.04 -18.79 -4.02
N GLU A 50 2.05 -18.60 -5.34
CA GLU A 50 3.23 -18.11 -6.08
C GLU A 50 3.47 -16.62 -5.81
N VAL A 51 2.41 -15.81 -5.78
CA VAL A 51 2.51 -14.39 -5.41
C VAL A 51 2.95 -14.26 -3.95
N ALA A 52 2.38 -15.04 -3.04
CA ALA A 52 2.76 -15.03 -1.63
C ALA A 52 4.24 -15.46 -1.45
N ALA A 53 4.69 -16.50 -2.15
CA ALA A 53 6.07 -16.94 -2.16
C ALA A 53 7.04 -15.90 -2.74
N LEU A 54 6.61 -15.14 -3.75
CA LEU A 54 7.41 -14.07 -4.35
C LEU A 54 7.77 -12.98 -3.33
N PHE A 55 6.88 -12.69 -2.38
CA PHE A 55 7.06 -11.68 -1.34
C PHE A 55 7.44 -12.24 0.05
N GLN A 56 7.51 -13.57 0.19
CA GLN A 56 7.77 -14.27 1.46
C GLN A 56 6.70 -13.99 2.53
N ILE A 57 5.44 -13.99 2.10
CA ILE A 57 4.29 -13.74 2.96
C ILE A 57 3.36 -14.94 3.00
N ASP A 58 2.41 -14.90 3.94
CA ASP A 58 1.35 -15.88 4.04
C ASP A 58 0.28 -15.68 2.94
N PRO A 59 -0.11 -16.73 2.18
CA PRO A 59 -1.17 -16.64 1.17
C PRO A 59 -2.50 -16.12 1.71
N ILE A 60 -2.87 -16.50 2.94
CA ILE A 60 -4.14 -16.05 3.54
C ILE A 60 -4.07 -14.57 3.95
N ALA A 61 -2.92 -14.12 4.46
CA ALA A 61 -2.66 -12.69 4.69
C ALA A 61 -2.75 -11.87 3.39
N LEU A 62 -2.24 -12.39 2.27
CA LEU A 62 -2.38 -11.76 0.95
C LEU A 62 -3.86 -11.59 0.56
N LEU A 63 -4.68 -12.63 0.71
CA LEU A 63 -6.09 -12.59 0.35
C LEU A 63 -6.89 -11.64 1.24
N THR A 64 -6.69 -11.74 2.56
CA THR A 64 -7.42 -10.93 3.55
C THR A 64 -7.10 -9.43 3.45
N ALA A 65 -5.84 -9.06 3.15
CA ALA A 65 -5.45 -7.66 2.90
C ALA A 65 -6.15 -7.05 1.66
N ASN A 66 -6.65 -7.89 0.76
CA ASN A 66 -7.39 -7.51 -0.45
C ASN A 66 -8.89 -7.79 -0.37
N SER A 67 -9.40 -8.14 0.82
CA SER A 67 -10.82 -8.46 1.04
C SER A 67 -11.32 -9.62 0.18
N ILE A 68 -10.43 -10.53 -0.21
CA ILE A 68 -10.79 -11.72 -0.96
C ILE A 68 -11.30 -12.79 0.01
N ASP A 69 -12.41 -13.41 -0.34
CA ASP A 69 -13.05 -14.45 0.46
C ASP A 69 -12.19 -15.72 0.52
N ILE A 70 -11.76 -16.07 1.72
CA ILE A 70 -10.91 -17.21 2.02
C ILE A 70 -11.71 -18.50 2.28
N SER A 71 -13.04 -18.44 2.28
CA SER A 71 -13.91 -19.61 2.49
C SER A 71 -13.95 -20.57 1.29
N TYR A 72 -13.44 -20.14 0.14
CA TYR A 72 -13.37 -20.95 -1.07
C TYR A 72 -12.38 -22.11 -0.90
N ALA A 73 -12.76 -23.29 -1.38
CA ALA A 73 -11.87 -24.45 -1.37
C ALA A 73 -10.65 -24.20 -2.27
N ASP A 74 -9.48 -24.63 -1.81
CA ASP A 74 -8.20 -24.54 -2.54
C ASP A 74 -7.82 -23.11 -2.99
N VAL A 75 -8.27 -22.09 -2.24
CA VAL A 75 -8.07 -20.68 -2.57
C VAL A 75 -6.59 -20.29 -2.70
N GLU A 76 -5.69 -21.00 -2.02
CA GLU A 76 -4.23 -20.79 -2.11
C GLU A 76 -3.65 -21.16 -3.49
N ASN A 77 -4.31 -22.05 -4.22
CA ASN A 77 -3.90 -22.48 -5.57
C ASN A 77 -4.71 -21.79 -6.68
N HIS A 78 -5.64 -20.92 -6.32
CA HIS A 78 -6.40 -20.12 -7.27
C HIS A 78 -5.47 -19.26 -8.12
N ILE A 79 -5.75 -19.15 -9.43
CA ILE A 79 -4.95 -18.37 -10.38
C ILE A 79 -5.49 -16.95 -10.43
N LEU A 80 -4.67 -15.99 -10.04
CA LEU A 80 -4.93 -14.57 -10.19
C LEU A 80 -4.49 -14.10 -11.59
N PRO A 81 -5.33 -13.34 -12.29
CA PRO A 81 -5.00 -12.89 -13.64
C PRO A 81 -3.89 -11.83 -13.64
N SER A 82 -3.09 -11.84 -14.69
CA SER A 82 -2.13 -10.78 -15.02
C SER A 82 -2.79 -9.41 -14.99
N GLN A 83 -2.00 -8.39 -14.61
CA GLN A 83 -2.42 -6.99 -14.45
C GLN A 83 -3.39 -6.72 -13.29
N LEU A 84 -3.78 -7.74 -12.53
CA LEU A 84 -4.49 -7.54 -11.26
C LEU A 84 -3.60 -6.74 -10.30
N PHE A 85 -4.19 -5.71 -9.69
CA PHE A 85 -3.56 -4.98 -8.59
C PHE A 85 -3.89 -5.67 -7.27
N VAL A 86 -2.87 -5.93 -6.46
CA VAL A 86 -3.01 -6.48 -5.11
C VAL A 86 -2.15 -5.70 -4.12
N LYS A 87 -2.66 -5.55 -2.90
CA LYS A 87 -1.93 -5.00 -1.75
C LYS A 87 -1.20 -6.15 -1.07
N ILE A 88 0.11 -6.04 -0.97
CA ILE A 88 0.98 -7.03 -0.34
C ILE A 88 1.32 -6.55 1.07
N PRO A 89 0.89 -7.24 2.15
CA PRO A 89 1.32 -6.92 3.50
C PRO A 89 2.80 -7.25 3.68
N ILE A 90 3.58 -6.27 4.14
CA ILE A 90 5.01 -6.43 4.38
C ILE A 90 5.39 -5.88 5.76
N ILE A 91 6.55 -6.33 6.25
CA ILE A 91 7.18 -5.72 7.44
C ILE A 91 8.22 -4.73 6.96
N CYS A 92 8.06 -3.49 7.39
CA CYS A 92 8.98 -2.40 7.12
C CYS A 92 9.94 -2.26 8.30
N SER A 93 11.24 -2.21 8.03
CA SER A 93 12.28 -2.07 9.07
C SER A 93 13.19 -0.89 8.75
N CYS A 94 13.85 -0.36 9.76
CA CYS A 94 14.91 0.61 9.53
C CYS A 94 16.21 -0.07 9.11
N VAL A 95 16.66 0.19 7.88
CA VAL A 95 17.89 -0.39 7.33
C VAL A 95 18.66 0.70 6.60
N ASP A 96 19.93 0.90 6.97
CA ASP A 96 20.80 1.95 6.42
C ASP A 96 20.23 3.37 6.58
N GLY A 97 19.51 3.63 7.68
CA GLY A 97 18.92 4.93 7.97
C GLY A 97 17.64 5.26 7.20
N ILE A 98 17.11 4.31 6.43
CA ILE A 98 15.88 4.46 5.64
C ILE A 98 14.94 3.28 5.92
N ARG A 99 13.63 3.55 5.90
CA ARG A 99 12.59 2.52 5.94
C ARG A 99 12.55 1.72 4.64
N LYS A 100 12.80 0.42 4.73
CA LYS A 100 12.67 -0.54 3.62
C LYS A 100 12.38 -1.95 4.14
N SER A 101 11.76 -2.78 3.32
CA SER A 101 11.55 -4.19 3.61
C SER A 101 12.64 -5.02 2.96
N VAL A 102 13.35 -5.82 3.76
CA VAL A 102 14.47 -6.68 3.32
C VAL A 102 14.18 -8.17 3.55
N SER A 103 12.92 -8.52 3.84
CA SER A 103 12.49 -9.91 4.01
C SER A 103 12.36 -10.65 2.67
N THR A 104 12.13 -9.90 1.59
CA THR A 104 11.86 -10.48 0.27
C THR A 104 13.14 -11.02 -0.38
N ARG A 105 13.06 -12.27 -0.87
CA ARG A 105 14.20 -12.98 -1.49
C ARG A 105 13.81 -13.56 -2.84
N TYR A 106 14.54 -13.19 -3.88
CA TYR A 106 14.32 -13.71 -5.21
C TYR A 106 15.40 -14.73 -5.59
N LYS A 107 14.99 -15.90 -6.08
CA LYS A 107 15.92 -16.87 -6.67
C LYS A 107 16.01 -16.65 -8.17
N THR A 108 17.19 -16.31 -8.65
CA THR A 108 17.47 -16.05 -10.08
C THR A 108 17.20 -17.28 -10.94
N ARG A 109 16.67 -17.01 -12.12
CA ARG A 109 16.33 -17.96 -13.19
C ARG A 109 17.24 -17.71 -14.40
N PRO A 110 17.32 -18.66 -15.34
CA PRO A 110 18.08 -18.47 -16.57
C PRO A 110 17.61 -17.22 -17.33
N SER A 111 18.57 -16.39 -17.76
CA SER A 111 18.36 -15.13 -18.48
C SER A 111 17.82 -13.96 -17.65
N ASP A 112 17.76 -14.10 -16.33
CA ASP A 112 17.43 -12.96 -15.48
C ASP A 112 18.53 -11.90 -15.50
N THR A 113 18.09 -10.65 -15.48
CA THR A 113 18.91 -9.47 -15.24
C THR A 113 18.34 -8.70 -14.06
N LEU A 114 19.14 -7.86 -13.41
CA LEU A 114 18.63 -7.03 -12.31
C LEU A 114 17.47 -6.12 -12.77
N GLY A 115 17.55 -5.59 -14.00
CA GLY A 115 16.49 -4.77 -14.59
C GLY A 115 15.20 -5.57 -14.84
N SER A 116 15.30 -6.76 -15.46
CA SER A 116 14.10 -7.58 -15.70
C SER A 116 13.44 -8.05 -14.39
N ILE A 117 14.23 -8.36 -13.36
CA ILE A 117 13.69 -8.67 -12.02
C ILE A 117 12.97 -7.46 -11.44
N ALA A 118 13.61 -6.29 -11.44
CA ALA A 118 13.05 -5.04 -10.91
C ALA A 118 11.76 -4.61 -11.64
N ASP A 119 11.86 -4.40 -12.96
CA ASP A 119 10.83 -3.74 -13.75
C ASP A 119 9.69 -4.69 -14.12
N THR A 120 10.02 -5.95 -14.44
CA THR A 120 9.02 -6.94 -14.87
C THR A 120 8.49 -7.74 -13.69
N VAL A 121 9.36 -8.40 -12.92
CA VAL A 121 8.91 -9.33 -11.87
C VAL A 121 8.32 -8.58 -10.67
N TYR A 122 8.94 -7.48 -10.24
CA TYR A 122 8.46 -6.66 -9.13
C TYR A 122 7.72 -5.40 -9.58
N GLY A 123 7.42 -5.27 -10.87
CA GLY A 123 6.55 -4.21 -11.39
C GLY A 123 7.06 -2.79 -11.12
N GLY A 124 8.38 -2.59 -11.07
CA GLY A 124 9.01 -1.29 -10.82
C GLY A 124 8.98 -0.83 -9.36
N LEU A 125 8.65 -1.73 -8.42
CA LEU A 125 8.70 -1.42 -6.97
C LEU A 125 10.12 -1.12 -6.47
N VAL A 126 11.12 -1.64 -7.16
CA VAL A 126 12.54 -1.40 -6.91
C VAL A 126 13.23 -1.25 -8.24
N SER A 127 14.40 -0.61 -8.25
CA SER A 127 15.30 -0.57 -9.40
C SER A 127 16.35 -1.68 -9.34
N GLY A 128 16.91 -2.04 -10.50
CA GLY A 128 18.04 -2.97 -10.56
C GLY A 128 19.26 -2.49 -9.76
N GLU A 129 19.45 -1.17 -9.67
CA GLU A 129 20.50 -0.56 -8.83
C GLU A 129 20.27 -0.85 -7.36
N GLN A 130 19.05 -0.64 -6.85
CA GLN A 130 18.72 -0.93 -5.45
C GLN A 130 18.89 -2.41 -5.11
N ILE A 131 18.54 -3.31 -6.04
CA ILE A 131 18.81 -4.75 -5.87
C ILE A 131 20.32 -4.98 -5.80
N ARG A 132 21.13 -4.36 -6.68
CA ARG A 132 22.59 -4.50 -6.64
C ARG A 132 23.16 -4.02 -5.31
N GLU A 133 22.81 -2.81 -4.89
CA GLU A 133 23.29 -2.20 -3.64
C GLU A 133 22.95 -3.06 -2.41
N ALA A 134 21.74 -3.61 -2.34
CA ALA A 134 21.32 -4.47 -1.23
C ALA A 134 22.04 -5.83 -1.18
N ASN A 135 22.62 -6.28 -2.29
CA ASN A 135 23.32 -7.57 -2.39
C ASN A 135 24.84 -7.43 -2.47
N GLY A 136 25.35 -6.22 -2.68
CA GLY A 136 26.77 -5.86 -2.65
C GLY A 136 27.65 -6.85 -3.40
N ASN A 137 28.60 -7.44 -2.67
CA ASN A 137 29.65 -8.35 -3.17
C ASN A 137 29.11 -9.63 -3.84
N LEU A 138 27.84 -9.98 -3.62
CA LEU A 138 27.24 -11.14 -4.27
C LEU A 138 27.06 -10.89 -5.78
N VAL A 139 26.88 -9.64 -6.19
CA VAL A 139 26.74 -9.25 -7.60
C VAL A 139 28.03 -8.59 -8.06
N THR A 140 28.99 -9.41 -8.48
CA THR A 140 30.30 -8.93 -8.96
C THR A 140 30.22 -8.34 -10.37
N ASP A 141 29.35 -8.89 -11.22
CA ASP A 141 29.03 -8.36 -12.55
C ASP A 141 27.50 -8.24 -12.71
N PRO A 142 26.93 -7.02 -12.84
CA PRO A 142 25.49 -6.83 -12.99
C PRO A 142 24.93 -7.33 -14.33
N SER A 143 25.78 -7.66 -15.31
CA SER A 143 25.38 -8.16 -16.62
C SER A 143 25.20 -9.68 -16.68
N VAL A 144 25.71 -10.41 -15.70
CA VAL A 144 25.62 -11.87 -15.63
C VAL A 144 25.24 -12.29 -14.21
N LEU A 145 23.99 -12.75 -14.05
CA LEU A 145 23.52 -13.33 -12.80
C LEU A 145 23.61 -14.86 -12.87
N ASP A 146 24.26 -15.47 -11.88
CA ASP A 146 24.27 -16.93 -11.72
C ASP A 146 22.86 -17.45 -11.40
N VAL A 147 22.49 -18.61 -11.95
CA VAL A 147 21.18 -19.23 -11.72
C VAL A 147 21.08 -19.79 -10.30
N GLY A 148 19.93 -19.58 -9.65
CA GLY A 148 19.66 -20.08 -8.29
C GLY A 148 20.23 -19.22 -7.17
N MET A 149 20.86 -18.10 -7.51
CA MET A 149 21.33 -17.08 -6.58
C MET A 149 20.14 -16.45 -5.85
N SER A 150 20.27 -16.30 -4.52
CA SER A 150 19.22 -15.73 -3.67
C SER A 150 19.49 -14.24 -3.42
N LEU A 151 18.82 -13.37 -4.16
CA LEU A 151 18.92 -11.92 -4.08
C LEU A 151 17.93 -11.36 -3.06
N VAL A 152 18.39 -10.47 -2.19
CA VAL A 152 17.52 -9.61 -1.36
C VAL A 152 16.87 -8.57 -2.26
N VAL A 153 15.56 -8.40 -2.16
CA VAL A 153 14.80 -7.38 -2.91
C VAL A 153 14.31 -6.31 -1.92
N PRO A 154 14.92 -5.12 -1.88
CA PRO A 154 14.64 -4.11 -0.86
C PRO A 154 13.37 -3.30 -1.21
N LEU A 155 12.19 -3.76 -0.81
CA LEU A 155 10.93 -3.08 -1.17
C LEU A 155 10.77 -1.75 -0.42
N PRO A 156 10.32 -0.67 -1.10
CA PRO A 156 10.10 0.62 -0.47
C PRO A 156 8.87 0.55 0.45
N CYS A 157 8.99 1.14 1.63
CA CYS A 157 7.89 1.21 2.59
C CYS A 157 8.06 2.40 3.51
N THR A 158 6.94 2.83 4.09
CA THR A 158 6.90 3.87 5.10
C THR A 158 5.95 3.44 6.21
N CYS A 159 6.14 4.01 7.38
CA CYS A 159 5.46 3.72 8.63
C CYS A 159 4.85 4.98 9.22
N PHE A 160 5.64 6.06 9.28
CA PHE A 160 5.31 7.31 9.99
C PHE A 160 4.64 7.08 11.35
N ASN A 161 5.22 6.19 12.16
CA ASN A 161 4.69 5.77 13.47
C ASN A 161 3.26 5.18 13.44
N SER A 162 2.87 4.57 12.32
CA SER A 162 1.56 3.93 12.11
C SER A 162 0.38 4.87 12.39
N SER A 163 0.57 6.16 12.09
CA SER A 163 -0.38 7.23 12.38
C SER A 163 -0.36 8.26 11.26
N ASP A 164 -1.52 8.80 10.95
CA ASP A 164 -1.71 9.97 10.11
C ASP A 164 -2.71 10.91 10.78
N ASN A 165 -2.36 12.19 10.89
CA ASN A 165 -3.19 13.20 11.57
C ASN A 165 -3.70 12.74 12.97
N PHE A 166 -2.85 12.03 13.72
CA PHE A 166 -3.12 11.42 15.04
C PHE A 166 -4.16 10.28 15.05
N LEU A 167 -4.53 9.76 13.88
CA LEU A 167 -5.38 8.60 13.72
C LEU A 167 -4.57 7.40 13.23
N PRO A 168 -4.93 6.15 13.59
CA PRO A 168 -4.21 4.98 13.13
C PRO A 168 -4.23 4.88 11.60
N ALA A 169 -3.06 4.64 11.01
CA ALA A 169 -2.91 4.52 9.57
C ALA A 169 -1.90 3.43 9.20
N VAL A 170 -2.13 2.79 8.06
CA VAL A 170 -1.17 1.89 7.40
C VAL A 170 -0.82 2.50 6.06
N TYR A 171 0.46 2.60 5.75
CA TYR A 171 0.92 3.23 4.51
C TYR A 171 1.11 2.20 3.41
N LEU A 172 0.62 2.54 2.22
CA LEU A 172 0.75 1.77 0.99
C LEU A 172 1.77 2.45 0.07
N SER A 173 2.89 1.78 -0.23
CA SER A 173 3.77 2.17 -1.32
C SER A 173 3.10 1.85 -2.66
N TYR A 174 2.68 2.86 -3.40
CA TYR A 174 1.92 2.73 -4.64
C TYR A 174 2.75 3.20 -5.83
N VAL A 175 2.97 2.30 -6.80
CA VAL A 175 3.54 2.65 -8.11
C VAL A 175 2.46 3.30 -8.96
N VAL A 176 2.64 4.58 -9.28
CA VAL A 176 1.76 5.36 -10.14
C VAL A 176 1.74 4.74 -11.54
N ARG A 177 0.54 4.51 -12.06
CA ARG A 177 0.33 3.91 -13.38
C ARG A 177 0.08 4.97 -14.45
N GLU A 178 0.13 4.55 -15.71
CA GLU A 178 -0.35 5.38 -16.80
C GLU A 178 -1.80 5.79 -16.56
N MET A 179 -2.09 7.09 -16.76
CA MET A 179 -3.39 7.74 -16.54
C MET A 179 -3.83 7.92 -15.08
N ASP A 180 -3.02 7.51 -14.09
CA ASP A 180 -3.31 7.88 -12.71
C ASP A 180 -3.19 9.41 -12.52
N SER A 181 -4.04 9.94 -11.64
CA SER A 181 -3.94 11.31 -11.14
C SER A 181 -3.94 11.28 -9.62
N LEU A 182 -3.29 12.25 -8.98
CA LEU A 182 -3.23 12.31 -7.52
C LEU A 182 -4.64 12.38 -6.89
N ALA A 183 -5.58 13.06 -7.54
CA ALA A 183 -6.98 13.11 -7.13
C ALA A 183 -7.69 11.76 -7.26
N GLY A 184 -7.46 11.02 -8.35
CA GLY A 184 -8.01 9.67 -8.53
C GLY A 184 -7.48 8.69 -7.49
N ILE A 185 -6.18 8.75 -7.17
CA ILE A 185 -5.56 7.94 -6.12
C ILE A 185 -6.15 8.30 -4.76
N ALA A 186 -6.25 9.58 -4.41
CA ALA A 186 -6.84 10.03 -3.15
C ALA A 186 -8.27 9.51 -2.97
N SER A 187 -9.10 9.66 -4.01
CA SER A 187 -10.47 9.15 -4.00
C SER A 187 -10.55 7.64 -3.86
N ARG A 188 -9.65 6.88 -4.51
CA ARG A 188 -9.65 5.39 -4.45
C ARG A 188 -9.37 4.89 -3.03
N TYR A 189 -8.52 5.58 -2.29
CA TYR A 189 -8.03 5.14 -0.98
C TYR A 189 -8.62 5.92 0.21
N TYR A 190 -9.68 6.69 -0.03
CA TYR A 190 -10.36 7.47 1.01
C TYR A 190 -9.42 8.41 1.79
N THR A 191 -8.43 8.98 1.10
CA THR A 191 -7.55 10.04 1.62
C THR A 191 -7.81 11.34 0.82
N THR A 192 -7.06 12.40 1.09
CA THR A 192 -7.17 13.69 0.39
C THR A 192 -5.93 13.98 -0.43
N VAL A 193 -6.08 14.80 -1.48
CA VAL A 193 -4.93 15.26 -2.29
C VAL A 193 -3.91 15.98 -1.43
N THR A 194 -4.36 16.82 -0.51
CA THR A 194 -3.49 17.56 0.41
C THR A 194 -2.71 16.61 1.32
N ASP A 195 -3.36 15.58 1.84
CA ASP A 195 -2.72 14.60 2.70
C ASP A 195 -1.67 13.78 1.95
N LEU A 196 -1.99 13.33 0.72
CA LEU A 196 -1.00 12.72 -0.17
C LEU A 196 0.19 13.65 -0.45
N MET A 197 -0.06 14.93 -0.74
CA MET A 197 1.04 15.87 -0.98
C MET A 197 1.92 16.06 0.26
N ASN A 198 1.33 16.12 1.46
CA ASN A 198 2.05 16.31 2.71
C ASN A 198 2.94 15.11 3.04
N VAL A 199 2.36 13.90 3.06
CA VAL A 199 3.08 12.64 3.36
C VAL A 199 4.25 12.42 2.40
N ASN A 200 4.07 12.80 1.14
CA ASN A 200 5.07 12.63 0.08
C ASN A 200 5.91 13.89 -0.18
N ALA A 201 5.84 14.92 0.66
CA ALA A 201 6.53 16.20 0.49
C ALA A 201 6.50 16.75 -0.96
N MET A 202 5.33 16.68 -1.59
CA MET A 202 5.15 17.09 -2.98
C MET A 202 4.91 18.59 -3.08
N GLY A 203 5.69 19.27 -3.91
CA GLY A 203 5.49 20.70 -4.23
C GLY A 203 4.36 20.97 -5.24
N SER A 204 3.81 19.94 -5.88
CA SER A 204 2.70 20.05 -6.84
C SER A 204 1.91 18.74 -6.91
N VAL A 205 0.75 18.76 -7.56
CA VAL A 205 -0.10 17.56 -7.77
C VAL A 205 0.38 16.66 -8.92
N ALA A 206 1.49 17.02 -9.59
CA ALA A 206 2.01 16.26 -10.71
C ALA A 206 2.60 14.92 -10.24
N VAL A 207 2.11 13.84 -10.83
CA VAL A 207 2.63 12.48 -10.68
C VAL A 207 2.91 11.90 -12.05
N LYS A 208 3.94 11.07 -12.17
CA LYS A 208 4.32 10.39 -13.40
C LYS A 208 4.20 8.88 -13.21
N ALA A 209 3.91 8.18 -14.30
CA ALA A 209 3.96 6.72 -14.29
C ALA A 209 5.36 6.26 -13.82
N GLY A 210 5.40 5.29 -12.91
CA GLY A 210 6.62 4.81 -12.27
C GLY A 210 6.99 5.51 -10.96
N ASP A 211 6.41 6.68 -10.65
CA ASP A 211 6.61 7.29 -9.32
C ASP A 211 6.05 6.35 -8.23
N ILE A 212 6.76 6.22 -7.11
CA ILE A 212 6.35 5.44 -5.95
C ILE A 212 5.98 6.40 -4.83
N ILE A 213 4.68 6.55 -4.59
CA ILE A 213 4.16 7.41 -3.54
C ILE A 213 3.65 6.59 -2.36
N SER A 214 3.77 7.15 -1.16
CA SER A 214 3.17 6.62 0.05
C SER A 214 1.73 7.12 0.20
N VAL A 215 0.79 6.19 0.29
CA VAL A 215 -0.64 6.47 0.45
C VAL A 215 -1.05 6.10 1.88
N PRO A 216 -1.44 7.07 2.73
CA PRO A 216 -1.98 6.77 4.06
C PRO A 216 -3.36 6.13 3.91
N LEU A 217 -3.51 4.91 4.43
CA LEU A 217 -4.80 4.24 4.56
C LEU A 217 -5.28 4.37 6.01
N PRO A 218 -6.47 4.95 6.26
CA PRO A 218 -7.08 4.90 7.58
C PRO A 218 -7.16 3.46 8.05
N ALA A 219 -6.88 3.21 9.33
CA ALA A 219 -6.81 1.84 9.86
C ALA A 219 -7.49 1.72 11.22
N CYS A 220 -7.79 0.48 11.59
CA CYS A 220 -8.25 0.10 12.90
C CYS A 220 -7.07 -0.48 13.68
N ALA A 221 -6.70 0.17 14.78
CA ALA A 221 -5.68 -0.35 15.69
C ALA A 221 -6.31 -1.30 16.72
N SER A 222 -5.66 -2.42 16.99
CA SER A 222 -6.02 -3.28 18.11
C SER A 222 -5.73 -2.61 19.45
N ASN A 223 -6.53 -2.96 20.46
CA ASN A 223 -6.28 -2.59 21.85
C ASN A 223 -5.80 -3.81 22.67
N PHE A 224 -5.03 -4.71 22.04
CA PHE A 224 -4.56 -5.92 22.70
C PHE A 224 -3.40 -5.61 23.66
N PRO A 225 -3.21 -6.41 24.73
CA PRO A 225 -2.12 -6.19 25.67
C PRO A 225 -0.74 -6.35 25.02
N ARG A 226 0.26 -5.57 25.45
CA ARG A 226 1.63 -5.59 24.88
C ARG A 226 2.35 -6.95 24.95
N TYR A 227 1.90 -7.87 25.81
CA TYR A 227 2.45 -9.22 25.90
C TYR A 227 1.86 -10.19 24.86
N ALA A 228 0.80 -9.79 24.15
CA ALA A 228 0.28 -10.54 23.02
C ALA A 228 1.21 -10.38 21.82
N SER A 229 1.41 -11.46 21.07
CA SER A 229 2.28 -11.46 19.88
C SER A 229 1.77 -10.55 18.75
N ASP A 230 0.48 -10.25 18.76
CA ASP A 230 -0.23 -9.41 17.79
C ASP A 230 -0.72 -8.08 18.39
N PHE A 231 -0.07 -7.59 19.45
CA PHE A 231 -0.51 -6.39 20.19
C PHE A 231 -0.65 -5.11 19.35
N ALA A 232 0.13 -5.02 18.26
CA ALA A 232 0.15 -3.89 17.33
C ALA A 232 -0.52 -4.24 16.00
N LEU A 233 -1.56 -5.08 16.02
CA LEU A 233 -2.35 -5.39 14.84
C LEU A 233 -3.04 -4.12 14.33
N LEU A 234 -2.73 -3.73 13.10
CA LEU A 234 -3.41 -2.68 12.38
C LEU A 234 -4.05 -3.28 11.13
N VAL A 235 -5.33 -2.96 10.91
CA VAL A 235 -6.07 -3.43 9.74
C VAL A 235 -6.54 -2.21 8.95
N PRO A 236 -6.11 -2.05 7.67
CA PRO A 236 -6.58 -0.96 6.82
C PRO A 236 -8.10 -0.96 6.65
N ASN A 237 -8.68 0.22 6.49
CA ASN A 237 -10.11 0.39 6.27
C ASN A 237 -10.57 -0.34 5.01
N GLY A 238 -11.65 -1.10 5.15
CA GLY A 238 -12.22 -1.91 4.07
C GLY A 238 -11.48 -3.23 3.83
N SER A 239 -10.54 -3.63 4.69
CA SER A 239 -9.81 -4.90 4.57
C SER A 239 -9.88 -5.75 5.84
N TYR A 240 -9.24 -6.92 5.74
CA TYR A 240 -9.14 -7.89 6.81
C TYR A 240 -7.67 -8.19 7.12
N ALA A 241 -7.42 -8.78 8.28
CA ALA A 241 -6.16 -9.39 8.65
C ALA A 241 -6.41 -10.73 9.34
N ILE A 242 -5.52 -11.68 9.12
CA ILE A 242 -5.52 -12.98 9.78
C ILE A 242 -4.47 -12.99 10.91
N THR A 243 -4.83 -13.50 12.08
CA THR A 243 -3.95 -13.64 13.25
C THR A 243 -4.22 -14.94 14.00
N ALA A 244 -3.48 -15.18 15.08
CA ALA A 244 -3.57 -16.36 15.94
C ALA A 244 -3.44 -17.68 15.17
N SER A 245 -2.40 -17.81 14.34
CA SER A 245 -2.17 -19.02 13.52
C SER A 245 -3.38 -19.38 12.66
N HIS A 246 -3.92 -18.40 11.94
CA HIS A 246 -5.05 -18.56 11.01
C HIS A 246 -6.40 -18.85 11.66
N CYS A 247 -6.52 -18.65 12.98
CA CYS A 247 -7.74 -18.91 13.71
C CYS A 247 -8.67 -17.70 13.82
N VAL A 248 -8.13 -16.48 13.80
CA VAL A 248 -8.91 -15.27 14.03
C VAL A 248 -8.76 -14.33 12.84
N GLN A 249 -9.88 -13.92 12.28
CA GLN A 249 -9.96 -12.93 11.21
C GLN A 249 -10.50 -11.63 11.78
N CYS A 250 -9.72 -10.56 11.67
CA CYS A 250 -10.10 -9.22 12.08
C CYS A 250 -10.40 -8.35 10.86
N SER A 251 -11.42 -7.51 10.98
CA SER A 251 -11.93 -6.63 9.94
C SER A 251 -11.89 -5.19 10.41
N CYS A 252 -11.71 -4.27 9.47
CA CYS A 252 -11.78 -2.84 9.73
C CYS A 252 -12.73 -2.15 8.76
N GLY A 253 -13.69 -1.41 9.31
CA GLY A 253 -14.58 -0.55 8.53
C GLY A 253 -15.76 -1.27 7.86
N PRO A 254 -16.56 -0.55 7.03
CA PRO A 254 -16.33 0.83 6.61
C PRO A 254 -16.96 1.92 7.50
N GLY A 255 -17.78 1.57 8.49
CA GLY A 255 -18.61 2.56 9.20
C GLY A 255 -17.91 3.35 10.31
N ASN A 256 -17.31 2.67 11.30
CA ASN A 256 -16.90 3.28 12.57
C ASN A 256 -15.39 3.13 12.90
N LEU A 257 -14.57 2.71 11.93
CA LEU A 257 -13.13 2.44 12.08
C LEU A 257 -12.77 1.67 13.37
N ASN A 258 -13.65 0.75 13.77
CA ASN A 258 -13.40 -0.16 14.89
C ASN A 258 -12.94 -1.51 14.37
N LEU A 259 -11.97 -2.10 15.08
CA LEU A 259 -11.50 -3.45 14.81
C LEU A 259 -12.55 -4.46 15.30
N TYR A 260 -12.98 -5.35 14.42
CA TYR A 260 -13.91 -6.42 14.77
C TYR A 260 -13.36 -7.78 14.33
N CYS A 261 -13.26 -8.72 15.26
CA CYS A 261 -12.63 -10.01 15.04
C CYS A 261 -13.61 -11.17 15.26
N THR A 262 -13.54 -12.16 14.37
CA THR A 262 -14.33 -13.40 14.39
C THR A 262 -13.43 -14.61 14.20
N PRO A 263 -13.91 -15.82 14.53
CA PRO A 263 -13.28 -17.04 14.08
C PRO A 263 -13.13 -17.04 12.55
N ALA A 264 -11.95 -17.42 12.06
CA ALA A 264 -11.67 -17.54 10.64
C ALA A 264 -12.30 -18.81 10.05
N SER A 265 -12.68 -18.76 8.77
CA SER A 265 -13.30 -19.91 8.08
C SER A 265 -12.36 -21.11 7.88
N LEU A 266 -11.04 -20.94 8.02
CA LEU A 266 -10.03 -22.00 7.86
C LEU A 266 -9.66 -22.70 9.18
N ALA A 267 -10.33 -22.39 10.29
CA ALA A 267 -9.98 -22.86 11.63
C ALA A 267 -10.22 -24.37 11.85
N VAL A 268 -9.29 -25.23 11.41
CA VAL A 268 -9.40 -26.70 11.61
C VAL A 268 -8.92 -27.16 13.00
N SER A 269 -7.96 -26.44 13.61
CA SER A 269 -7.30 -26.84 14.88
C SER A 269 -7.01 -25.66 15.81
N CYS A 270 -8.05 -24.90 16.17
CA CYS A 270 -7.90 -23.69 16.99
C CYS A 270 -8.20 -23.92 18.47
N SER A 271 -7.50 -23.19 19.35
CA SER A 271 -7.85 -23.13 20.77
C SER A 271 -9.26 -22.54 20.97
N SER A 272 -9.88 -22.82 22.12
CA SER A 272 -11.23 -22.33 22.41
C SER A 272 -11.32 -20.80 22.30
N MET A 273 -12.32 -20.33 21.55
CA MET A 273 -12.64 -18.90 21.39
C MET A 273 -13.88 -18.50 22.21
N GLN A 274 -14.24 -19.28 23.22
CA GLN A 274 -15.34 -18.96 24.13
C GLN A 274 -14.87 -17.96 25.21
N CYS A 275 -15.68 -16.96 25.50
CA CYS A 275 -15.41 -16.05 26.61
C CYS A 275 -15.60 -16.74 27.96
N LYS A 276 -14.67 -16.51 28.90
CA LYS A 276 -14.75 -17.05 30.25
C LYS A 276 -16.07 -16.65 30.92
N ASN A 277 -16.68 -17.58 31.65
CA ASN A 277 -17.93 -17.39 32.38
C ASN A 277 -19.13 -17.00 31.51
N SER A 278 -19.12 -17.35 30.22
CA SER A 278 -20.20 -17.05 29.28
C SER A 278 -20.31 -18.12 28.20
N ASN A 279 -21.47 -18.22 27.54
CA ASN A 279 -21.68 -19.04 26.35
C ASN A 279 -21.39 -18.28 25.05
N LEU A 280 -20.93 -17.03 25.15
CA LEU A 280 -20.58 -16.23 23.99
C LEU A 280 -19.25 -16.68 23.40
N MET A 281 -19.24 -16.93 22.10
CA MET A 281 -18.04 -17.11 21.31
C MET A 281 -17.53 -15.78 20.79
N LEU A 282 -16.25 -15.74 20.42
CA LEU A 282 -15.61 -14.58 19.81
C LEU A 282 -16.45 -13.99 18.67
N GLY A 283 -16.67 -12.68 18.71
CA GLY A 283 -17.52 -11.95 17.78
C GLY A 283 -18.98 -11.83 18.23
N ASN A 284 -19.48 -12.71 19.10
CA ASN A 284 -20.87 -12.61 19.53
C ASN A 284 -21.11 -11.34 20.36
N VAL A 285 -22.21 -10.66 20.02
CA VAL A 285 -22.73 -9.49 20.72
C VAL A 285 -24.19 -9.77 21.09
N THR A 286 -24.52 -9.61 22.37
CA THR A 286 -25.91 -9.63 22.84
C THR A 286 -26.27 -8.25 23.38
N ALA A 287 -27.44 -7.75 23.00
CA ALA A 287 -27.96 -6.48 23.47
C ALA A 287 -29.34 -6.70 24.09
N GLN A 288 -29.50 -6.32 25.36
CA GLN A 288 -30.78 -6.35 26.05
C GLN A 288 -31.30 -4.92 26.25
N PRO A 289 -32.49 -4.59 25.72
CA PRO A 289 -33.07 -3.27 25.91
C PRO A 289 -33.48 -3.04 27.36
N SER A 290 -33.30 -1.82 27.83
CA SER A 290 -33.63 -1.33 29.17
C SER A 290 -34.22 0.08 29.09
N SER A 291 -34.79 0.58 30.17
CA SER A 291 -35.31 1.96 30.24
C SER A 291 -34.24 3.04 30.07
N ALA A 292 -32.96 2.71 30.29
CA ALA A 292 -31.82 3.62 30.19
C ALA A 292 -30.99 3.43 28.91
N GLY A 293 -31.43 2.60 27.96
CA GLY A 293 -30.69 2.25 26.76
C GLY A 293 -30.56 0.74 26.60
N CYS A 294 -29.44 0.24 26.10
CA CYS A 294 -29.20 -1.19 25.87
C CYS A 294 -27.98 -1.69 26.64
N ASN A 295 -28.18 -2.73 27.43
CA ASN A 295 -27.12 -3.45 28.11
C ASN A 295 -26.47 -4.42 27.13
N VAL A 296 -25.22 -4.18 26.77
CA VAL A 296 -24.53 -4.91 25.70
C VAL A 296 -23.39 -5.71 26.27
N THR A 297 -23.45 -7.01 26.03
CA THR A 297 -22.38 -7.95 26.35
C THR A 297 -21.72 -8.40 25.06
N THR A 298 -20.40 -8.20 24.96
CA THR A 298 -19.61 -8.60 23.79
C THR A 298 -18.52 -9.58 24.20
N CYS A 299 -18.24 -10.56 23.34
CA CYS A 299 -17.06 -11.39 23.43
C CYS A 299 -16.07 -10.96 22.37
N SER A 300 -15.06 -10.18 22.76
CA SER A 300 -14.06 -9.63 21.85
C SER A 300 -12.75 -10.41 21.91
N TYR A 301 -11.95 -10.25 20.87
CA TYR A 301 -10.62 -10.81 20.82
C TYR A 301 -9.67 -10.00 21.72
N GLY A 302 -8.85 -10.69 22.50
CA GLY A 302 -7.91 -10.12 23.47
C GLY A 302 -6.44 -10.32 23.11
N GLY A 303 -6.14 -10.82 21.91
CA GLY A 303 -4.78 -11.09 21.43
C GLY A 303 -4.34 -12.56 21.52
N PHE A 304 -3.20 -12.87 20.91
CA PHE A 304 -2.61 -14.20 20.85
C PHE A 304 -1.44 -14.32 21.82
N VAL A 305 -1.59 -15.18 22.83
CA VAL A 305 -0.66 -15.29 23.96
C VAL A 305 -0.23 -16.74 24.12
N ASN A 306 1.06 -17.01 23.96
CA ASN A 306 1.66 -18.35 24.15
C ASN A 306 0.89 -19.48 23.43
N GLY A 307 0.48 -19.25 22.17
CA GLY A 307 -0.25 -20.24 21.39
C GLY A 307 -1.75 -20.36 21.69
N THR A 308 -2.28 -19.52 22.59
CA THR A 308 -3.69 -19.52 22.99
C THR A 308 -4.38 -18.22 22.61
N ILE A 309 -5.64 -18.33 22.16
CA ILE A 309 -6.51 -17.19 21.85
C ILE A 309 -7.08 -16.64 23.16
N ALA A 310 -6.70 -15.41 23.51
CA ALA A 310 -7.32 -14.69 24.62
C ALA A 310 -8.63 -14.05 24.14
N THR A 311 -9.67 -14.19 24.94
CA THR A 311 -10.97 -13.55 24.72
C THR A 311 -11.31 -12.65 25.91
N THR A 312 -12.03 -11.57 25.65
CA THR A 312 -12.44 -10.60 26.67
C THR A 312 -13.95 -10.43 26.62
N LEU A 313 -14.60 -10.73 27.74
CA LEU A 313 -16.02 -10.48 27.93
C LEU A 313 -16.19 -9.06 28.46
N SER A 314 -16.86 -8.20 27.70
CA SER A 314 -17.15 -6.82 28.11
C SER A 314 -18.65 -6.64 28.26
N ASN A 315 -19.08 -5.93 29.32
CA ASN A 315 -20.47 -5.59 29.54
C ASN A 315 -20.61 -4.10 29.81
N PHE A 316 -21.42 -3.40 29.02
CA PHE A 316 -21.59 -1.95 29.15
C PHE A 316 -22.98 -1.50 28.70
N LEU A 317 -23.45 -0.39 29.26
CA LEU A 317 -24.71 0.25 28.91
C LEU A 317 -24.46 1.32 27.84
N GLN A 318 -25.23 1.29 26.75
CA GLN A 318 -25.20 2.35 25.74
C GLN A 318 -26.59 2.94 25.48
N PRO A 319 -26.72 4.25 25.20
CA PRO A 319 -28.02 4.90 25.02
C PRO A 319 -28.84 4.37 23.84
N ARG A 320 -28.17 3.85 22.81
CA ARG A 320 -28.79 3.22 21.64
C ARG A 320 -28.28 1.80 21.50
N CYS A 321 -29.15 0.86 21.16
CA CYS A 321 -28.73 -0.49 20.82
C CYS A 321 -27.76 -0.45 19.63
N PRO A 322 -26.73 -1.31 19.63
CA PRO A 322 -25.80 -1.39 18.52
C PRO A 322 -26.57 -1.90 17.30
N GLY A 323 -26.31 -1.30 16.13
CA GLY A 323 -26.79 -1.83 14.86
C GLY A 323 -26.03 -3.11 14.47
N GLU A 324 -26.44 -3.74 13.38
CA GLU A 324 -25.66 -4.81 12.79
C GLU A 324 -24.26 -4.31 12.41
N HIS A 325 -23.25 -5.12 12.71
CA HIS A 325 -21.88 -4.79 12.36
C HIS A 325 -21.74 -4.79 10.84
N GLN A 326 -21.29 -3.67 10.30
CA GLN A 326 -21.02 -3.55 8.86
C GLN A 326 -19.64 -4.12 8.60
N PHE A 327 -19.60 -5.25 7.91
CA PHE A 327 -18.36 -5.84 7.43
C PHE A 327 -17.97 -5.22 6.09
N PRO A 328 -16.67 -5.10 5.80
CA PRO A 328 -16.24 -4.85 4.43
C PRO A 328 -16.81 -5.95 3.52
N PRO A 329 -17.30 -5.63 2.31
CA PRO A 329 -17.79 -6.66 1.41
C PRO A 329 -16.63 -7.56 0.98
N LEU A 330 -16.78 -8.88 1.17
CA LEU A 330 -15.84 -9.86 0.65
C LEU A 330 -16.02 -10.02 -0.86
N ILE A 331 -14.90 -10.18 -1.56
CA ILE A 331 -14.84 -10.32 -3.01
C ILE A 331 -14.47 -11.78 -3.32
N ALA A 332 -15.18 -12.41 -4.26
CA ALA A 332 -14.80 -13.73 -4.72
C ALA A 332 -13.41 -13.69 -5.38
N PRO A 333 -12.60 -14.76 -5.29
CA PRO A 333 -11.29 -14.80 -5.95
C PRO A 333 -11.38 -14.40 -7.43
N PRO A 334 -10.69 -13.32 -7.85
CA PRO A 334 -10.87 -12.75 -9.18
C PRO A 334 -10.35 -13.70 -10.25
N THR A 335 -11.12 -13.85 -11.33
CA THR A 335 -10.74 -14.62 -12.54
C THR A 335 -10.49 -13.73 -13.75
N THR A 336 -10.89 -12.46 -13.68
CA THR A 336 -10.70 -11.45 -14.74
C THR A 336 -10.37 -10.10 -14.12
N VAL A 337 -9.72 -9.23 -14.87
CA VAL A 337 -9.45 -7.85 -14.46
C VAL A 337 -10.58 -6.96 -14.99
N THR A 338 -11.46 -6.49 -14.10
CA THR A 338 -12.47 -5.48 -14.45
C THR A 338 -11.84 -4.08 -14.42
N ARG A 339 -11.95 -3.36 -15.55
CA ARG A 339 -11.43 -1.99 -15.71
C ARG A 339 -12.12 -0.96 -14.81
N ASP A 340 -13.26 -1.29 -14.20
CA ASP A 340 -14.00 -0.39 -13.31
C ASP A 340 -13.28 -0.06 -12.00
N SER A 341 -12.27 -0.85 -11.62
CA SER A 341 -11.34 -0.53 -10.52
C SER A 341 -10.38 0.63 -10.83
N MET A 342 -10.28 1.05 -12.10
CA MET A 342 -9.37 2.11 -12.55
C MET A 342 -10.01 3.50 -12.57
N PHE A 343 -11.34 3.60 -12.55
CA PHE A 343 -12.03 4.89 -12.70
C PHE A 343 -12.74 5.28 -11.40
N ALA A 344 -12.08 6.07 -10.57
CA ALA A 344 -12.83 6.97 -9.69
C ALA A 344 -13.48 8.03 -10.62
N PRO A 345 -14.81 8.29 -10.54
CA PRO A 345 -15.41 9.37 -11.29
C PRO A 345 -14.71 10.67 -10.90
N ALA A 346 -14.14 11.38 -11.87
CA ALA A 346 -13.70 12.75 -11.64
C ALA A 346 -14.91 13.55 -11.12
N PRO A 347 -14.80 14.30 -10.01
CA PRO A 347 -15.85 15.24 -9.64
C PRO A 347 -16.01 16.24 -10.79
N ALA A 348 -17.24 16.34 -11.32
CA ALA A 348 -17.54 17.31 -12.35
C ALA A 348 -17.23 18.73 -11.82
N PRO A 349 -16.68 19.64 -12.64
CA PRO A 349 -16.45 21.01 -12.23
C PRO A 349 -17.81 21.69 -11.95
N SER A 350 -18.03 22.11 -10.71
CA SER A 350 -19.17 22.95 -10.35
C SER A 350 -18.95 24.35 -10.95
N LEU A 351 -19.68 24.64 -12.01
CA LEU A 351 -19.87 25.99 -12.52
C LEU A 351 -20.63 26.80 -11.45
N SER A 352 -19.93 27.74 -10.83
CA SER A 352 -20.55 28.88 -10.13
C SER A 352 -21.07 29.86 -11.17
N ASP A 353 -22.34 30.27 -10.99
CA ASP A 353 -22.99 31.54 -11.36
C ASP A 353 -24.41 31.24 -11.90
N GLY A 354 -25.51 31.80 -11.40
CA GLY A 354 -25.76 32.73 -10.32
C GLY A 354 -27.27 32.99 -10.19
N ALA A 355 -27.64 33.53 -9.02
CA ALA A 355 -28.85 34.32 -8.73
C ALA A 355 -30.27 33.69 -8.86
N GLY A 356 -30.94 33.59 -7.70
CA GLY A 356 -32.37 33.30 -7.62
C GLY A 356 -32.90 33.25 -6.18
N SER A 357 -32.80 34.36 -5.46
CA SER A 357 -33.31 34.60 -4.10
C SER A 357 -34.78 34.16 -3.89
N LYS A 358 -35.05 33.35 -2.85
CA LYS A 358 -36.08 33.59 -1.80
C LYS A 358 -35.70 32.86 -0.50
N THR A 359 -35.28 33.62 0.51
CA THR A 359 -35.13 33.24 1.93
C THR A 359 -36.45 33.46 2.70
N PRO A 360 -36.57 33.22 4.03
CA PRO A 360 -36.03 32.16 4.91
C PRO A 360 -37.09 31.58 5.90
N LYS A 361 -36.72 30.60 6.73
CA LYS A 361 -37.03 30.65 8.18
C LYS A 361 -36.03 29.82 9.00
N SER A 362 -35.30 30.55 9.84
CA SER A 362 -34.40 30.12 10.92
C SER A 362 -35.08 29.12 11.87
N SER A 363 -34.36 28.29 12.62
CA SER A 363 -33.64 28.70 13.84
C SER A 363 -33.23 27.43 14.62
N PHE A 364 -32.22 27.28 15.47
CA PHE A 364 -31.32 28.16 16.22
C PHE A 364 -30.08 27.30 16.56
N MET A 365 -28.88 27.85 16.34
CA MET A 365 -27.70 27.56 17.16
C MET A 365 -27.62 28.65 18.23
N PRO A 366 -27.09 28.38 19.43
CA PRO A 366 -26.35 29.37 20.19
C PRO A 366 -24.85 29.13 19.99
N SER A 367 -24.25 30.08 19.28
CA SER A 367 -22.83 30.39 19.23
C SER A 367 -22.35 31.06 20.52
N SER A 368 -21.07 30.88 20.87
CA SER A 368 -20.10 31.90 21.37
C SER A 368 -18.85 31.13 21.82
N GLY A 369 -17.61 31.35 21.38
CA GLY A 369 -16.91 32.20 20.41
C GLY A 369 -15.44 31.74 20.53
N SER A 370 -14.64 31.59 19.48
CA SER A 370 -13.84 32.67 18.87
C SER A 370 -12.83 31.98 17.92
N LEU A 371 -12.67 32.50 16.70
CA LEU A 371 -11.51 32.27 15.84
C LEU A 371 -10.37 33.22 16.30
N PRO A 372 -9.07 32.93 16.10
CA PRO A 372 -8.51 32.46 14.83
C PRO A 372 -7.41 31.39 14.94
N GLY A 373 -7.21 30.60 13.89
CA GLY A 373 -6.07 29.69 13.86
C GLY A 373 -6.03 28.85 12.59
N ILE A 374 -5.11 29.21 11.71
CA ILE A 374 -4.58 28.37 10.63
C ILE A 374 -4.27 27.01 11.26
N SER A 375 -4.88 25.92 10.77
CA SER A 375 -4.58 24.58 11.26
C SER A 375 -3.09 24.31 11.07
N PRO A 376 -2.35 23.85 12.10
CA PRO A 376 -0.97 23.48 11.92
C PRO A 376 -0.91 22.25 11.01
N ALA A 377 -0.18 22.39 9.91
CA ALA A 377 0.25 21.28 9.08
C ALA A 377 1.26 20.42 9.88
N ASN A 378 0.74 19.49 10.68
CA ASN A 378 1.54 18.51 11.43
C ASN A 378 1.22 17.09 10.91
N GLY A 379 1.30 16.92 9.59
CA GLY A 379 1.43 15.60 8.99
C GLY A 379 2.89 15.15 9.03
N PRO A 380 3.19 13.84 9.08
CA PRO A 380 4.56 13.37 9.03
C PRO A 380 5.21 13.73 7.68
N ILE A 381 6.43 14.26 7.72
CA ILE A 381 7.13 14.77 6.52
C ILE A 381 8.09 13.68 6.01
N GLY A 382 7.71 13.01 4.91
CA GLY A 382 8.65 12.20 4.11
C GLY A 382 9.60 13.06 3.28
N SER A 383 10.66 12.48 2.73
CA SER A 383 11.50 13.12 1.70
C SER A 383 11.25 12.46 0.36
N THR A 384 11.33 13.22 -0.73
CA THR A 384 11.41 12.64 -2.09
C THR A 384 12.85 12.58 -2.51
N SER A 385 13.26 11.47 -3.12
CA SER A 385 14.56 11.36 -3.76
C SER A 385 14.38 11.01 -5.23
N ASP A 386 15.15 11.69 -6.08
CA ASP A 386 15.33 11.31 -7.47
C ASP A 386 16.37 10.18 -7.52
N ALA A 387 16.09 9.10 -8.25
CA ALA A 387 17.01 7.99 -8.40
C ALA A 387 18.18 8.42 -9.30
N THR A 388 19.29 8.88 -8.70
CA THR A 388 20.46 9.30 -9.45
C THR A 388 21.11 8.11 -10.15
N SER A 389 21.04 8.07 -11.49
CA SER A 389 21.99 7.24 -12.24
C SER A 389 23.35 7.93 -12.19
N LEU A 390 24.27 7.42 -11.37
CA LEU A 390 25.69 7.78 -11.45
C LEU A 390 26.26 7.16 -12.73
N VAL A 391 26.00 7.80 -13.87
CA VAL A 391 26.73 7.51 -15.10
C VAL A 391 28.16 8.02 -14.89
N ASN A 392 29.10 7.09 -14.80
CA ASN A 392 30.54 7.38 -14.87
C ASN A 392 30.81 8.38 -16.03
N PRO A 393 31.53 9.50 -15.80
CA PRO A 393 31.75 10.53 -16.82
C PRO A 393 32.69 10.10 -17.97
N LEU A 394 33.02 8.81 -18.08
CA LEU A 394 33.91 8.26 -19.10
C LEU A 394 33.19 7.51 -20.23
N SER A 395 31.88 7.21 -20.13
CA SER A 395 31.14 6.50 -21.18
C SER A 395 30.46 7.41 -22.22
N SER A 396 30.50 8.73 -22.03
CA SER A 396 29.97 9.74 -22.96
C SER A 396 31.00 10.26 -23.98
N PHE A 397 32.27 9.89 -23.84
CA PHE A 397 33.31 10.23 -24.82
C PHE A 397 33.17 9.55 -26.19
N PRO A 398 32.80 8.25 -26.32
CA PRO A 398 32.68 7.64 -27.64
C PRO A 398 31.46 8.15 -28.42
N THR A 399 30.38 8.55 -27.74
CA THR A 399 29.16 9.04 -28.39
C THR A 399 29.29 10.48 -28.88
N LEU A 400 29.93 11.37 -28.11
CA LEU A 400 30.21 12.74 -28.54
C LEU A 400 31.24 12.79 -29.68
N ALA A 401 32.27 11.93 -29.60
CA ALA A 401 33.27 11.79 -30.67
C ALA A 401 32.64 11.23 -31.96
N PHE A 402 31.74 10.26 -31.86
CA PHE A 402 31.00 9.71 -33.00
C PHE A 402 30.05 10.74 -33.61
N LEU A 403 29.37 11.55 -32.79
CA LEU A 403 28.51 12.65 -33.27
C LEU A 403 29.32 13.74 -33.99
N LEU A 404 30.48 14.11 -33.46
CA LEU A 404 31.39 15.08 -34.08
C LEU A 404 32.01 14.55 -35.38
N LEU A 405 32.27 13.24 -35.46
CA LEU A 405 32.77 12.59 -36.68
C LEU A 405 31.69 12.59 -37.77
N LEU A 406 30.43 12.29 -37.40
CA LEU A 406 29.28 12.34 -38.31
C LEU A 406 28.96 13.77 -38.76
N LEU A 407 29.09 14.76 -37.87
CA LEU A 407 28.92 16.18 -38.21
C LEU A 407 29.99 16.65 -39.19
N LYS A 408 31.26 16.24 -38.98
CA LYS A 408 32.34 16.49 -39.95
C LYS A 408 32.09 15.80 -41.29
N LEU A 409 31.67 14.54 -41.29
CA LEU A 409 31.35 13.82 -42.54
C LEU A 409 30.21 14.50 -43.30
N ALA A 410 29.17 14.98 -42.61
CA ALA A 410 28.04 15.67 -43.21
C ALA A 410 28.40 17.07 -43.75
N LEU A 411 29.37 17.75 -43.14
CA LEU A 411 29.90 19.03 -43.62
C LEU A 411 30.82 18.86 -44.85
N LEU A 412 31.57 17.75 -44.93
CA LEU A 412 32.41 17.43 -46.09
C LEU A 412 31.60 16.99 -47.32
N THR A 413 30.41 16.41 -47.15
CA THR A 413 29.54 16.01 -48.27
C THR A 413 28.63 17.14 -48.78
N ALA A 414 28.66 18.30 -48.11
CA ALA A 414 27.89 19.50 -48.46
C ALA A 414 28.75 20.62 -49.09
N SER A 415 30.03 20.35 -49.39
CA SER A 415 30.96 21.26 -50.07
C SER A 415 31.16 20.90 -51.54
#